data_AF-A0A817G9Z6-F1
#
_entry.id   AF-A0A817G9Z6-F1
#
_cell.length_a   1.000
_cell.length_b   1.000
_cell.length_c   1.000
_cell.angle_alpha   90.00
_cell.angle_beta   90.00
_cell.angle_gamma   90.00
#
_symmetry.space_group_name_H-M   'P 1'
#
loop_
_entity.id
_entity.type
_entity.pdbx_description
1 polymer ?
#
loop_
_entity_poly.entity_id
_entity_poly.type
_entity_poly.pdbx_seq_one_letter_code
_entity_poly.pdbx_strand_id
1 'polypeptide(L)'
;MLVHFIQVVKNSPPERATTFKTIPIQKDSVTVQWSRLFHIMFVELSHKIYYFIVAQNTYNQSTIINKIINPSDRCENINEFFNETIVNWHLLHRIKCYHLPFHQRQSPHNLSCFYDDVHLYLRENYGNQRLANCFEFEHNMKFDCSGQSGCENGARCFQDSPLCAQTSICTCPECFY
;
A
#
# COMPACT_ATOMS: atom_id res chain seq x y z
N MET A 1 -3.96 -7.81 9.26
CA MET A 1 -2.97 -7.21 8.34
C MET A 1 -3.51 -7.37 6.93
N LEU A 2 -3.48 -6.30 6.13
CA LEU A 2 -3.79 -6.37 4.71
C LEU A 2 -2.48 -6.31 3.91
N VAL A 3 -2.45 -7.00 2.78
CA VAL A 3 -1.31 -7.02 1.87
C VAL A 3 -1.82 -6.61 0.50
N HIS A 4 -1.30 -5.50 -0.01
CA HIS A 4 -1.70 -4.90 -1.28
C HIS A 4 -0.67 -5.23 -2.34
N PHE A 5 -1.14 -5.76 -3.45
CA PHE A 5 -0.38 -6.06 -4.66
C PHE A 5 -0.81 -5.09 -5.75
N ILE A 6 0.13 -4.33 -6.28
CA ILE A 6 -0.12 -3.36 -7.35
C ILE A 6 0.49 -3.88 -8.64
N GLN A 7 -0.33 -4.05 -9.66
CA GLN A 7 0.10 -4.38 -11.01
C GLN A 7 0.09 -3.10 -11.86
N VAL A 8 1.28 -2.64 -12.23
CA VAL A 8 1.44 -1.58 -13.23
C VAL A 8 1.24 -2.17 -14.61
N VAL A 9 0.29 -1.62 -15.38
CA VAL A 9 0.01 -2.01 -16.76
C VAL A 9 0.23 -0.80 -17.65
N LYS A 10 0.82 -1.03 -18.83
CA LYS A 10 1.16 0.06 -19.75
C LYS A 10 -0.13 0.72 -20.26
N ASN A 11 -0.19 2.05 -20.17
CA ASN A 11 -1.31 2.89 -20.62
C ASN A 11 -2.65 2.64 -19.90
N SER A 12 -2.64 2.08 -18.69
CA SER A 12 -3.83 1.99 -17.85
C SER A 12 -3.49 2.31 -16.39
N PRO A 13 -4.50 2.70 -15.58
CA PRO A 13 -4.30 2.84 -14.14
C PRO A 13 -3.77 1.54 -13.52
N PRO A 14 -2.91 1.63 -12.49
CA PRO A 14 -2.43 0.44 -11.79
C PRO A 14 -3.59 -0.33 -11.16
N GLU A 15 -3.59 -1.64 -11.33
CA GLU A 15 -4.59 -2.51 -10.72
C GLU A 15 -4.14 -2.92 -9.33
N ARG A 16 -5.02 -2.75 -8.34
CA ARG A 16 -4.79 -3.17 -6.97
C ARG A 16 -5.54 -4.45 -6.67
N ALA A 17 -4.81 -5.43 -6.17
CA ALA A 17 -5.36 -6.61 -5.53
C ALA A 17 -4.97 -6.62 -4.05
N THR A 18 -5.85 -7.09 -3.16
CA THR A 18 -5.58 -7.07 -1.72
C THR A 18 -5.91 -8.42 -1.11
N THR A 19 -5.04 -8.93 -0.25
CA THR A 19 -5.34 -10.11 0.56
C THR A 19 -5.22 -9.78 2.04
N PHE A 20 -5.84 -10.61 2.88
CA PHE A 20 -5.78 -10.47 4.32
C PHE A 20 -5.03 -11.64 4.93
N LYS A 21 -4.22 -11.35 5.95
CA LYS A 21 -3.62 -12.36 6.82
C LYS A 21 -3.64 -11.92 8.28
N THR A 22 -3.83 -12.91 9.15
CA THR A 22 -3.62 -12.77 10.59
C THR A 22 -2.23 -13.29 10.92
N ILE A 23 -1.48 -12.55 11.74
CA ILE A 23 -0.23 -13.02 12.31
C ILE A 23 -0.59 -13.95 13.48
N PRO A 24 -0.25 -15.24 13.45
CA PRO A 24 -0.59 -16.16 14.53
C PRO A 24 0.01 -15.71 15.86
N ILE A 25 -0.70 -15.99 16.96
CA ILE A 25 -0.21 -15.73 18.32
C ILE A 25 1.12 -16.48 18.51
N GLN A 26 2.13 -15.82 19.09
CA GLN A 26 3.51 -16.32 19.30
C GLN A 26 4.34 -16.52 18.01
N LYS A 27 3.92 -15.95 16.87
CA LYS A 27 4.76 -15.91 15.66
C LYS A 27 5.01 -14.49 15.22
N ASP A 28 6.23 -14.23 14.76
CA ASP A 28 6.65 -12.90 14.26
C ASP A 28 6.70 -12.85 12.72
N SER A 29 6.20 -13.90 12.06
CA SER A 29 6.23 -14.02 10.60
C SER A 29 4.94 -14.61 10.06
N VAL A 30 4.66 -14.28 8.80
CA VAL A 30 3.47 -14.70 8.07
C VAL A 30 3.81 -14.96 6.62
N THR A 31 3.31 -16.07 6.09
CA THR A 31 3.50 -16.43 4.68
C THR A 31 2.25 -16.06 3.89
N VAL A 32 2.46 -15.29 2.82
CA VAL A 32 1.42 -14.92 1.86
C VAL A 32 1.70 -15.69 0.57
N GLN A 33 0.76 -16.51 0.15
CA GLN A 33 0.80 -17.19 -1.14
C GLN A 33 0.05 -16.32 -2.15
N TRP A 34 0.71 -15.98 -3.26
CA TRP A 34 0.15 -15.11 -4.28
C TRP A 34 0.54 -15.61 -5.67
N SER A 35 -0.44 -15.77 -6.56
CA SER A 35 -0.27 -16.37 -7.88
C SER A 35 -0.40 -15.38 -9.04
N ARG A 36 -0.86 -14.15 -8.78
CA ARG A 36 -1.06 -13.13 -9.82
C ARG A 36 0.17 -12.27 -10.00
N LEU A 37 0.28 -11.67 -11.19
CA LEU A 37 1.32 -10.70 -11.51
C LEU A 37 1.18 -9.47 -10.61
N PHE A 38 2.31 -8.96 -10.11
CA PHE A 38 2.40 -7.69 -9.42
C PHE A 38 3.80 -7.09 -9.55
N HIS A 39 3.87 -5.77 -9.45
CA HIS A 39 5.12 -5.01 -9.53
C HIS A 39 5.48 -4.37 -8.20
N ILE A 40 4.50 -4.04 -7.37
CA ILE A 40 4.71 -3.34 -6.11
C ILE A 40 3.89 -4.04 -5.02
N MET A 41 4.46 -4.17 -3.82
CA MET A 41 3.76 -4.74 -2.67
C MET A 41 3.89 -3.85 -1.43
N PHE A 42 2.75 -3.63 -0.77
CA PHE A 42 2.65 -2.94 0.51
C PHE A 42 1.94 -3.80 1.54
N VAL A 43 2.25 -3.56 2.81
CA VAL A 43 1.51 -4.10 3.93
C VAL A 43 0.80 -2.96 4.65
N GLU A 44 -0.50 -3.09 4.87
CA GLU A 44 -1.28 -2.22 5.73
C GLU A 44 -1.48 -2.94 7.09
N LEU A 45 -0.96 -2.31 8.14
CA LEU A 45 -1.22 -2.68 9.54
C LEU A 45 -2.39 -1.85 10.09
N SER A 46 -2.54 -1.78 11.41
CA SER A 46 -3.62 -1.04 12.05
C SER A 46 -3.63 0.44 11.61
N HIS A 47 -4.83 1.03 11.55
CA HIS A 47 -5.04 2.46 11.30
C HIS A 47 -4.39 3.01 10.01
N LYS A 48 -4.43 2.26 8.89
CA LYS A 48 -3.92 2.73 7.59
C LYS A 48 -2.42 3.05 7.61
N ILE A 49 -1.66 2.38 8.48
CA ILE A 49 -0.21 2.49 8.49
C ILE A 49 0.35 1.54 7.44
N TYR A 50 0.97 2.12 6.41
CA TYR A 50 1.53 1.40 5.27
C TYR A 50 3.02 1.13 5.45
N TYR A 51 3.46 -0.05 5.04
CA TYR A 51 4.85 -0.44 4.97
C TYR A 51 5.18 -0.90 3.54
N PHE A 52 6.20 -0.28 2.95
CA PHE A 52 6.71 -0.69 1.65
C PHE A 52 7.51 -1.97 1.77
N ILE A 53 7.17 -2.97 0.95
CA ILE A 53 7.85 -4.27 0.99
C ILE A 53 8.82 -4.40 -0.16
N VAL A 54 8.34 -4.22 -1.40
CA VAL A 54 9.13 -4.44 -2.60
C VAL A 54 8.53 -3.70 -3.79
N ALA A 55 9.41 -3.26 -4.68
CA ALA A 55 9.09 -2.89 -6.06
C ALA A 55 10.01 -3.68 -6.99
N GLN A 56 9.46 -4.30 -8.01
CA GLN A 56 10.17 -5.13 -8.98
C GLN A 56 9.74 -4.78 -10.40
N ASN A 57 10.72 -4.64 -11.29
CA ASN A 57 10.47 -4.31 -12.70
C ASN A 57 10.07 -5.55 -13.51
N THR A 58 10.60 -6.71 -13.16
CA THR A 58 10.31 -7.99 -13.80
C THR A 58 9.69 -8.93 -12.78
N TYR A 59 8.46 -9.35 -13.03
CA TYR A 59 7.84 -10.41 -12.24
C TYR A 59 8.46 -11.76 -12.61
N ASN A 60 9.07 -12.43 -11.63
CA ASN A 60 9.53 -13.80 -11.76
C ASN A 60 8.55 -14.73 -11.04
N GLN A 61 7.86 -15.57 -11.80
CA GLN A 61 6.92 -16.54 -11.25
C GLN A 61 7.62 -17.46 -10.24
N SER A 62 6.95 -17.72 -9.11
CA SER A 62 7.45 -18.57 -8.01
C SER A 62 8.63 -18.02 -7.21
N THR A 63 8.91 -16.71 -7.29
CA THR A 63 9.93 -16.07 -6.44
C THR A 63 9.47 -15.96 -4.99
N ILE A 64 10.34 -16.34 -4.06
CA ILE A 64 10.12 -16.16 -2.63
C ILE A 64 10.67 -14.79 -2.23
N ILE A 65 9.80 -13.91 -1.74
CA ILE A 65 10.17 -12.59 -1.23
C ILE A 65 10.21 -12.65 0.29
N ASN A 66 11.42 -12.62 0.86
CA ASN A 66 11.63 -12.57 2.30
C ASN A 66 11.91 -11.11 2.72
N LYS A 67 11.02 -10.53 3.53
CA LYS A 67 11.16 -9.18 4.06
C LYS A 67 10.93 -9.18 5.57
N ILE A 68 11.88 -8.61 6.31
CA ILE A 68 11.67 -8.17 7.69
C ILE A 68 11.16 -6.73 7.62
N ILE A 69 10.00 -6.47 8.21
CA ILE A 69 9.40 -5.13 8.24
C ILE A 69 10.08 -4.32 9.35
N ASN A 70 10.75 -3.24 8.97
CA ASN A 70 11.42 -2.32 9.88
C ASN A 70 10.66 -0.98 9.96
N PRO A 71 10.90 -0.16 11.00
CA PRO A 71 10.32 1.17 11.08
C PRO A 71 10.63 2.05 9.84
N SER A 72 11.81 1.90 9.24
CA SER A 72 12.20 2.63 8.02
C SER A 72 11.45 2.21 6.75
N ASP A 73 10.73 1.09 6.79
CA ASP A 73 9.87 0.64 5.69
C ASP A 73 8.50 1.34 5.72
N ARG A 74 8.16 2.04 6.82
CA ARG A 74 6.91 2.79 6.95
C ARG A 74 6.83 3.87 5.88
N CYS A 75 5.70 3.93 5.19
CA CYS A 75 5.36 5.08 4.37
C CYS A 75 4.77 6.15 5.28
N GLU A 76 5.39 7.31 5.30
CA GLU A 76 4.94 8.44 6.13
C GLU A 76 3.73 9.11 5.49
N ASN A 77 2.84 9.67 6.30
CA ASN A 77 1.81 10.57 5.79
C ASN A 77 2.44 11.91 5.42
N ILE A 78 1.96 12.56 4.35
CA ILE A 78 2.42 13.89 3.92
C ILE A 78 2.47 14.92 5.04
N ASN A 79 1.52 14.85 5.99
CA ASN A 79 1.40 15.75 7.13
C ASN A 79 2.54 15.60 8.15
N GLU A 80 3.29 14.49 8.11
CA GLU A 80 4.37 14.21 9.07
C GLU A 80 5.67 14.96 8.73
N PHE A 81 5.82 15.45 7.49
CA PHE A 81 7.09 16.05 7.04
C PHE A 81 6.97 17.29 6.16
N PHE A 82 5.79 17.60 5.60
CA PHE A 82 5.57 18.89 4.95
C PHE A 82 4.94 19.91 5.92
N ASN A 83 5.30 21.18 5.71
CA ASN A 83 4.63 22.29 6.39
C ASN A 83 3.14 22.32 6.03
N GLU A 84 2.30 22.71 6.99
CA GLU A 84 0.86 22.82 6.81
C GLU A 84 0.46 23.68 5.60
N THR A 85 1.23 24.73 5.31
CA THR A 85 1.03 25.56 4.11
C THR A 85 1.11 24.75 2.82
N ILE A 86 2.08 23.85 2.70
CA ILE A 86 2.29 23.02 1.49
C ILE A 86 1.21 21.95 1.40
N VAL A 87 0.89 21.31 2.53
CA VAL A 87 -0.17 20.30 2.62
C VAL A 87 -1.50 20.87 2.11
N ASN A 88 -1.82 22.09 2.51
CA ASN A 88 -3.07 22.78 2.17
C ASN A 88 -3.07 23.44 0.78
N TRP A 89 -1.97 23.37 0.01
CA TRP A 89 -1.97 23.83 -1.37
C TRP A 89 -2.82 22.92 -2.26
N HIS A 90 -3.35 23.51 -3.33
CA HIS A 90 -3.98 22.74 -4.40
C HIS A 90 -3.01 21.69 -4.95
N LEU A 91 -3.50 20.49 -5.25
CA LEU A 91 -2.71 19.31 -5.63
C LEU A 91 -1.67 19.61 -6.73
N LEU A 92 -2.03 20.39 -7.75
CA LEU A 92 -1.14 20.79 -8.86
C LEU A 92 0.11 21.59 -8.41
N HIS A 93 0.00 22.34 -7.31
CA HIS A 93 1.13 23.04 -6.71
C HIS A 93 1.91 22.12 -5.79
N ARG A 94 1.20 21.34 -4.98
CA ARG A 94 1.76 20.39 -4.00
C ARG A 94 2.66 19.33 -4.67
N ILE A 95 2.22 18.79 -5.81
CA ILE A 95 2.97 17.77 -6.60
C ILE A 95 4.37 18.25 -6.99
N LYS A 96 4.56 19.55 -7.24
CA LYS A 96 5.89 20.11 -7.58
C LYS A 96 6.90 19.94 -6.43
N CYS A 97 6.42 19.85 -5.19
CA CYS A 97 7.25 19.70 -4.01
C CYS A 97 7.55 18.24 -3.65
N TYR A 98 6.82 17.26 -4.20
CA TYR A 98 6.89 15.85 -3.79
C TYR A 98 8.20 15.13 -4.07
N HIS A 99 9.04 15.68 -4.94
CA HIS A 99 10.40 15.19 -5.14
C HIS A 99 11.34 15.56 -3.98
N LEU A 100 11.09 16.70 -3.29
CA LEU A 100 12.00 17.26 -2.27
C LEU A 100 12.30 16.30 -1.10
N PRO A 101 11.31 15.60 -0.50
CA PRO A 101 11.56 14.68 0.62
C PRO A 101 12.55 13.56 0.26
N PHE A 102 12.57 13.12 -1.00
CA PHE A 102 13.47 12.06 -1.44
C PHE A 102 14.92 12.54 -1.67
N HIS A 103 15.11 13.83 -1.88
CA HIS A 103 16.42 14.45 -2.09
C HIS A 103 17.09 14.92 -0.79
N GLN A 104 16.31 15.33 0.20
CA GLN A 104 16.86 15.91 1.42
C GLN A 104 17.54 14.86 2.30
N ARG A 105 18.81 15.09 2.65
CA ARG A 105 19.54 14.31 3.68
C ARG A 105 18.90 14.43 5.08
N GLN A 106 18.05 15.45 5.26
CA GLN A 106 17.35 15.77 6.52
C GLN A 106 15.93 15.21 6.57
N SER A 107 15.43 14.56 5.52
CA SER A 107 14.16 13.82 5.61
C SER A 107 14.36 12.69 6.61
N PRO A 108 13.42 12.47 7.55
CA PRO A 108 13.52 11.39 8.51
C PRO A 108 13.78 10.08 7.75
N HIS A 109 14.88 9.42 8.08
CA HIS A 109 15.17 8.04 7.69
C HIS A 109 15.01 7.69 6.19
N ASN A 110 15.73 8.34 5.27
CA ASN A 110 15.89 7.79 3.91
C ASN A 110 14.56 7.33 3.27
N LEU A 111 13.48 8.10 3.45
CA LEU A 111 12.10 7.80 3.08
C LEU A 111 11.93 6.98 1.78
N SER A 112 11.48 5.74 1.86
CA SER A 112 11.25 4.90 0.67
C SER A 112 9.93 5.22 -0.02
N CYS A 113 8.95 5.70 0.74
CA CYS A 113 7.60 5.98 0.28
C CYS A 113 6.88 6.96 1.21
N PHE A 114 5.84 7.61 0.72
CA PHE A 114 4.87 8.36 1.52
C PHE A 114 3.49 8.32 0.84
N TYR A 115 2.47 8.84 1.50
CA TYR A 115 1.13 8.94 0.93
C TYR A 115 0.44 10.26 1.30
N ASP A 116 -0.49 10.69 0.44
CA ASP A 116 -1.44 11.77 0.73
C ASP A 116 -2.87 11.22 0.81
N ASP A 117 -3.89 12.05 0.62
CA ASP A 117 -5.29 11.61 0.75
C ASP A 117 -5.73 10.63 -0.34
N VAL A 118 -5.07 10.62 -1.50
CA VAL A 118 -5.52 9.85 -2.68
C VAL A 118 -4.40 9.14 -3.44
N HIS A 119 -3.12 9.42 -3.16
CA HIS A 119 -1.99 8.83 -3.85
C HIS A 119 -0.96 8.24 -2.88
N LEU A 120 -0.27 7.22 -3.37
CA LEU A 120 0.95 6.70 -2.77
C LEU A 120 2.14 7.04 -3.67
N TYR A 121 3.21 7.54 -3.04
CA TYR A 121 4.44 7.96 -3.67
C TYR A 121 5.58 7.03 -3.27
N LEU A 122 6.33 6.55 -4.27
CA LEU A 122 7.52 5.74 -4.12
C LEU A 122 8.74 6.51 -4.56
N ARG A 123 9.87 6.25 -3.89
CA ARG A 123 11.16 6.72 -4.37
C ARG A 123 11.58 5.90 -5.59
N GLU A 124 11.80 6.58 -6.70
CA GLU A 124 12.43 6.01 -7.90
C GLU A 124 13.77 6.68 -8.14
N ASN A 125 14.80 5.86 -8.42
CA ASN A 125 16.12 6.38 -8.79
C ASN A 125 16.19 6.49 -10.31
N TYR A 126 16.31 7.71 -10.83
CA TYR A 126 16.50 7.98 -12.26
C TYR A 126 17.84 8.70 -12.47
N GLY A 127 18.86 7.94 -12.89
CA GLY A 127 20.23 8.44 -12.94
C GLY A 127 20.71 8.91 -11.55
N ASN A 128 21.10 10.18 -11.46
CA ASN A 128 21.53 10.81 -10.20
C ASN A 128 20.38 11.52 -9.43
N GLN A 129 19.14 11.40 -9.91
CA GLN A 129 17.98 12.03 -9.30
C GLN A 129 17.09 11.00 -8.59
N ARG A 130 16.45 11.43 -7.51
CA ARG A 130 15.47 10.64 -6.75
C ARG A 130 14.11 11.27 -6.97
N LEU A 131 13.29 10.63 -7.78
CA LEU A 131 11.98 11.12 -8.16
C LEU A 131 10.90 10.45 -7.31
N ALA A 132 9.80 11.18 -7.11
CA ALA A 132 8.57 10.63 -6.58
C ALA A 132 7.80 10.03 -7.76
N ASN A 133 7.65 8.71 -7.75
CA ASN A 133 6.76 8.01 -8.66
C ASN A 133 5.45 7.73 -7.94
N CYS A 134 4.32 8.03 -8.57
CA CYS A 134 3.02 8.08 -7.91
C CYS A 134 1.96 7.27 -8.64
N PHE A 135 1.03 6.74 -7.88
CA PHE A 135 -0.18 6.14 -8.39
C PHE A 135 -1.35 6.43 -7.45
N GLU A 136 -2.54 6.48 -8.02
CA GLU A 136 -3.77 6.62 -7.25
C GLU A 136 -3.96 5.40 -6.36
N PHE A 137 -4.26 5.64 -5.09
CA PHE A 137 -4.47 4.61 -4.10
C PHE A 137 -5.63 5.02 -3.21
N GLU A 138 -6.81 4.48 -3.49
CA GLU A 138 -7.99 4.74 -2.67
C GLU A 138 -7.81 4.10 -1.28
N HIS A 139 -7.36 4.88 -0.30
CA HIS A 139 -7.06 4.45 1.07
C HIS A 139 -8.29 3.87 1.79
N ASN A 140 -9.47 4.39 1.45
CA ASN A 140 -10.76 4.04 2.06
C ASN A 140 -11.57 3.05 1.21
N MET A 141 -10.94 2.35 0.27
CA MET A 141 -11.63 1.37 -0.55
C MET A 141 -12.33 0.34 0.33
N LYS A 142 -13.65 0.27 0.14
CA LYS A 142 -14.50 -0.72 0.78
C LYS A 142 -14.60 -1.91 -0.15
N PHE A 143 -14.19 -3.06 0.34
CA PHE A 143 -14.61 -4.31 -0.23
C PHE A 143 -15.93 -4.67 0.45
N ASP A 144 -16.98 -4.89 -0.34
CA ASP A 144 -18.29 -5.33 0.14
C ASP A 144 -18.77 -6.58 -0.63
N CYS A 145 -17.87 -7.18 -1.41
CA CYS A 145 -18.15 -8.31 -2.28
C CYS A 145 -19.35 -8.06 -3.20
N SER A 146 -19.45 -6.83 -3.73
CA SER A 146 -20.54 -6.39 -4.63
C SER A 146 -21.92 -6.55 -3.99
N GLY A 147 -22.01 -6.46 -2.66
CA GLY A 147 -23.22 -6.66 -1.89
C GLY A 147 -23.69 -8.12 -1.79
N GLN A 148 -22.95 -9.09 -2.34
CA GLN A 148 -23.29 -10.51 -2.34
C GLN A 148 -22.46 -11.32 -1.34
N SER A 149 -22.06 -10.71 -0.23
CA SER A 149 -21.26 -11.40 0.77
C SER A 149 -22.05 -12.48 1.51
N GLY A 150 -21.52 -13.69 1.61
CA GLY A 150 -21.99 -14.70 2.58
C GLY A 150 -21.54 -14.43 4.03
N CYS A 151 -21.11 -13.21 4.34
CA CYS A 151 -20.59 -12.84 5.65
C CYS A 151 -21.74 -12.52 6.61
N GLU A 152 -21.81 -13.26 7.71
CA GLU A 152 -22.86 -13.12 8.72
C GLU A 152 -22.45 -12.17 9.86
N ASN A 153 -23.39 -11.84 10.75
CA ASN A 153 -23.14 -11.10 12.00
C ASN A 153 -22.45 -9.74 11.83
N GLY A 154 -22.73 -9.03 10.74
CA GLY A 154 -22.12 -7.73 10.45
C GLY A 154 -20.64 -7.81 10.10
N ALA A 155 -20.12 -8.99 9.78
CA ALA A 155 -18.76 -9.16 9.27
C ALA A 155 -18.56 -8.44 7.93
N ARG A 156 -17.38 -7.83 7.75
CA ARG A 156 -17.00 -7.18 6.50
C ARG A 156 -16.44 -8.20 5.53
N CYS A 157 -16.88 -8.13 4.28
CA CYS A 157 -16.41 -9.00 3.21
C CYS A 157 -15.24 -8.36 2.48
N PHE A 158 -14.10 -9.03 2.44
CA PHE A 158 -12.97 -8.64 1.62
C PHE A 158 -12.90 -9.51 0.37
N GLN A 159 -12.55 -8.93 -0.77
CA GLN A 159 -12.30 -9.65 -2.02
C GLN A 159 -10.95 -9.24 -2.60
N ASP A 160 -10.32 -10.16 -3.33
CA ASP A 160 -8.99 -9.97 -3.87
C ASP A 160 -8.92 -8.99 -5.04
N SER A 161 -10.00 -8.84 -5.82
CA SER A 161 -10.11 -7.86 -6.90
C SER A 161 -11.53 -7.29 -6.97
N PRO A 162 -11.69 -5.99 -7.24
CA PRO A 162 -13.00 -5.39 -7.47
C PRO A 162 -13.65 -5.82 -8.80
N LEU A 163 -12.84 -6.14 -9.83
CA LEU A 163 -13.35 -6.43 -11.18
C LEU A 163 -13.67 -7.91 -11.39
N CYS A 164 -12.79 -8.78 -10.90
CA CYS A 164 -12.92 -10.23 -11.04
C CYS A 164 -12.37 -10.90 -9.79
N ALA A 165 -13.20 -10.94 -8.74
CA ALA A 165 -12.85 -11.59 -7.49
C ALA A 165 -12.76 -13.11 -7.68
N GLN A 166 -11.64 -13.72 -7.29
CA GLN A 166 -11.53 -15.18 -7.23
C GLN A 166 -11.52 -15.69 -5.79
N THR A 167 -11.18 -14.82 -4.84
CA THR A 167 -11.16 -15.16 -3.42
C THR A 167 -11.84 -14.07 -2.61
N SER A 168 -12.62 -14.49 -1.64
CA SER A 168 -13.23 -13.61 -0.65
C SER A 168 -13.03 -14.16 0.76
N ILE A 169 -13.02 -13.26 1.74
CA ILE A 169 -12.88 -13.61 3.15
C ILE A 169 -13.76 -12.69 4.01
N CYS A 170 -14.39 -13.27 5.02
CA CYS A 170 -15.16 -12.52 6.00
C CYS A 170 -14.29 -12.14 7.20
N THR A 171 -14.41 -10.90 7.64
CA THR A 171 -13.71 -10.38 8.81
C THR A 171 -14.73 -9.86 9.80
N CYS A 172 -14.71 -10.42 11.01
CA CYS A 172 -15.62 -10.00 12.06
C CYS A 172 -15.32 -8.55 12.48
N PRO A 173 -16.34 -7.79 12.90
CA PRO A 173 -16.11 -6.52 13.60
C PRO A 173 -15.31 -6.76 14.88
N GLU A 174 -14.66 -5.71 15.38
CA GLU A 174 -14.02 -5.79 16.69
C GLU A 174 -15.05 -6.13 17.76
N CYS A 175 -14.74 -7.13 18.58
CA CYS A 175 -15.57 -7.49 19.72
C CYS A 175 -15.37 -6.45 20.82
N PHE A 176 -16.43 -5.75 21.19
CA PHE A 176 -16.46 -4.89 22.37
C PHE A 176 -17.00 -5.70 23.56
N TYR A 177 -16.27 -5.69 24.68
CA TYR A 177 -16.69 -6.27 25.96
C TYR A 177 -17.32 -5.19 26.85
#